data_AF-A0AAD4SRN3-F1
#
_entry.id   AF-A0AAD4SRN3-F1
#
_cell.length_a   1.000
_cell.length_b   1.000
_cell.length_c   1.000
_cell.angle_alpha   90.00
_cell.angle_beta   90.00
_cell.angle_gamma   90.00
#
_symmetry.space_group_name_H-M   'P 1'
#
loop_
_entity.id
_entity.type
_entity.pdbx_description
1 polymer ?
#
loop_
_entity_poly.entity_id
_entity_poly.type
_entity_poly.pdbx_seq_one_letter_code
_entity_poly.pdbx_strand_id
1 'polypeptide(L)'
;MLISMDLNASSLPEDDKDEEEIFGAQVEEEIAHEEHIETAVETMHREREERRQRLKRDFPDEGPKQPMREPVINNTRFYEKNKLPPGWLDCPAAGDCIGYIIPSKVPLGETFNECICPLFEAKVGLVIDLTNTTRYYQPSDWKKQGIKHVKIACTGRDSVPDPESVNTFVYEVLKFYSRRQKESNKYILVHCTQGHNRMGFMIVHFLMRSEPLSVKHAIEAFQNARPPGIYKQDYINALYAFYHERKPEKVFCPNTPEWKRSSDLDLNGEAMSDDEDIVAASHDNQVPTQVLMNDDFLGDAIPWDQQGAMRQICYHSRKLGAGANQFPESHPVSLNRENLQLLRQRYYYATWKADGTRYMMLTYDGCFLIDRNFNFRRVQMRFPVKPTNGRDTHNLTLLDGEMVIDTLPDTQEKQSKMRYIICERWEMLEKEVIEPRNLERQYINQNRNPYYRYDLEPFRVRRKDFWLLSTITKLLQEVIPKQLSHEADGLIFQGWDDPYAPRADQGLLKLKYPKMNSVDFLSEVVDENRQLLYLYERGKKKMMDGYHVDFKNGEDPSELSGKIIECSWDSEEQVFNCMRVRVIRSIKDNITEEVLLEEIGDIVRLPMYADRIRNDTKAHSRKHSGRQR
;
A
#
# COMPACT_ATOMS: atom_id res chain seq x y z
N MET A 1 -25.73 33.30 24.62
CA MET A 1 -26.09 33.37 26.05
C MET A 1 -26.39 31.97 26.55
N LEU A 2 -25.42 31.38 27.24
CA LEU A 2 -25.60 30.41 28.33
C LEU A 2 -24.20 30.29 28.95
N ILE A 3 -24.14 30.71 30.20
CA ILE A 3 -22.97 30.95 31.03
C ILE A 3 -22.64 29.65 31.75
N SER A 4 -21.35 29.34 31.84
CA SER A 4 -20.79 28.51 32.92
C SER A 4 -19.31 28.84 33.06
N MET A 5 -19.03 29.83 33.90
CA MET A 5 -17.81 29.94 34.72
C MET A 5 -17.76 28.73 35.67
N ASP A 6 -16.70 28.30 36.34
CA ASP A 6 -15.24 28.47 36.39
C ASP A 6 -14.82 27.57 37.60
N LEU A 7 -13.54 27.57 37.99
CA LEU A 7 -12.94 27.11 39.25
C LEU A 7 -11.97 25.93 39.09
N ASN A 8 -10.71 26.26 38.78
CA ASN A 8 -9.60 26.08 39.74
C ASN A 8 -8.34 26.77 39.22
N ALA A 9 -8.08 27.94 39.78
CA ALA A 9 -6.86 28.72 39.64
C ALA A 9 -6.06 28.71 40.96
N SER A 10 -4.78 29.08 40.85
CA SER A 10 -3.76 29.33 41.90
C SER A 10 -2.80 28.14 42.12
N SER A 11 -1.48 28.30 42.16
CA SER A 11 -0.61 29.49 42.25
C SER A 11 0.83 29.10 41.84
N LEU A 12 1.48 29.95 41.05
CA LEU A 12 2.93 30.05 40.94
C LEU A 12 3.46 30.94 42.07
N PRO A 13 4.71 30.73 42.54
CA PRO A 13 5.61 31.81 42.94
C PRO A 13 6.72 31.91 41.87
N GLU A 14 6.81 33.04 41.16
CA GLU A 14 7.65 34.21 41.46
C GLU A 14 9.15 33.97 41.28
N ASP A 15 9.66 34.68 40.27
CA ASP A 15 11.04 34.83 39.86
C ASP A 15 11.87 35.52 40.96
N ASP A 16 13.10 35.02 41.18
CA ASP A 16 14.20 35.87 41.62
C ASP A 16 15.40 35.65 40.69
N LYS A 17 15.90 36.78 40.18
CA LYS A 17 17.08 36.92 39.33
C LYS A 17 18.33 36.88 40.21
N ASP A 18 19.40 36.27 39.72
CA ASP A 18 20.77 36.77 39.92
C ASP A 18 21.71 36.23 38.82
N GLU A 19 22.62 37.09 38.36
CA GLU A 19 23.57 36.92 37.26
C GLU A 19 24.91 36.31 37.71
N GLU A 20 25.62 35.71 36.74
CA GLU A 20 27.08 35.47 36.66
C GLU A 20 27.78 34.48 37.63
N GLU A 21 28.34 33.38 37.10
CA GLU A 21 29.78 33.24 36.74
C GLU A 21 30.17 31.76 36.43
N ILE A 22 31.19 31.61 35.57
CA ILE A 22 31.77 30.37 35.05
C ILE A 22 32.69 29.72 36.09
N PHE A 23 32.63 28.39 36.28
CA PHE A 23 33.78 27.44 36.28
C PHE A 23 33.33 26.02 36.67
N GLY A 24 33.87 25.01 35.96
CA GLY A 24 33.39 23.63 35.99
C GLY A 24 33.78 22.78 37.19
N ALA A 25 33.00 21.73 37.41
CA ALA A 25 33.42 20.52 38.11
C ALA A 25 32.56 19.33 37.62
N GLN A 26 33.24 18.21 37.36
CA GLN A 26 32.68 16.92 36.94
C GLN A 26 31.73 16.37 38.01
N VAL A 27 30.54 15.91 37.60
CA VAL A 27 29.70 14.99 38.38
C VAL A 27 29.11 13.95 37.41
N GLU A 28 29.30 12.69 37.76
CA GLU A 28 28.82 11.50 37.06
C GLU A 28 27.30 11.52 36.92
N GLU A 29 26.80 11.43 35.68
CA GLU A 29 25.37 11.35 35.40
C GLU A 29 24.96 9.86 35.38
N GLU A 30 24.20 9.46 36.40
CA GLU A 30 23.45 8.19 36.42
C GLU A 30 22.48 8.17 35.23
N ILE A 31 22.78 7.34 34.23
CA ILE A 31 21.88 7.09 33.11
C ILE A 31 20.71 6.24 33.60
N ALA A 32 19.58 6.89 33.89
CA ALA A 32 18.29 6.23 34.01
C ALA A 32 17.92 5.61 32.65
N HIS A 33 17.92 4.28 32.56
CA HIS A 33 17.46 3.58 31.37
C HIS A 33 15.93 3.60 31.29
N GLU A 34 15.39 4.40 30.37
CA GLU A 34 14.01 4.23 29.88
C GLU A 34 13.90 2.89 29.13
N GLU A 35 12.93 2.06 29.50
CA GLU A 35 12.54 0.87 28.74
C GLU A 35 12.01 1.30 27.37
N HIS A 36 12.86 1.21 26.35
CA HIS A 36 12.51 1.53 24.99
C HIS A 36 11.48 0.54 24.42
N ILE A 37 10.23 0.98 24.29
CA ILE A 37 9.15 0.21 23.66
C ILE A 37 9.41 0.19 22.14
N GLU A 38 9.59 -1.00 21.58
CA GLU A 38 9.85 -1.20 20.14
C GLU A 38 8.71 -0.64 19.29
N THR A 39 9.03 0.18 18.29
CA THR A 39 8.00 0.74 17.41
C THR A 39 7.58 -0.28 16.35
N ALA A 40 6.34 -0.17 15.86
CA ALA A 40 5.83 -1.06 14.80
C ALA A 40 6.68 -1.04 13.51
N VAL A 41 7.40 0.07 13.29
CA VAL A 41 8.32 0.28 12.17
C VAL A 41 9.58 -0.57 12.34
N GLU A 42 10.16 -0.61 13.53
CA GLU A 42 11.33 -1.44 13.85
C GLU A 42 11.02 -2.93 13.71
N THR A 43 9.85 -3.36 14.19
CA THR A 43 9.40 -4.74 14.02
C THR A 43 9.25 -5.13 12.54
N MET A 44 8.77 -4.22 11.68
CA MET A 44 8.66 -4.46 10.23
C MET A 44 10.04 -4.58 9.57
N HIS A 45 10.95 -3.66 9.86
CA HIS A 45 12.31 -3.72 9.29
C HIS A 45 12.99 -5.03 9.66
N ARG A 46 12.82 -5.49 10.90
CA ARG A 46 13.31 -6.79 11.37
C ARG A 46 12.66 -7.94 10.59
N GLU A 47 11.32 -8.01 10.53
CA GLU A 47 10.59 -9.07 9.81
C GLU A 47 10.91 -9.09 8.31
N ARG A 48 11.14 -7.91 7.70
CA ARG A 48 11.51 -7.76 6.28
C ARG A 48 12.91 -8.27 6.00
N GLU A 49 13.86 -7.89 6.84
CA GLU A 49 15.25 -8.32 6.69
C GLU A 49 15.37 -9.84 6.94
N GLU A 50 14.62 -10.38 7.91
CA GLU A 50 14.50 -11.83 8.13
C GLU A 50 13.99 -12.57 6.88
N ARG A 51 12.95 -12.04 6.20
CA ARG A 51 12.43 -12.60 4.95
C ARG A 51 13.44 -12.57 3.81
N ARG A 52 14.10 -11.43 3.57
CA ARG A 52 15.13 -11.31 2.51
C ARG A 52 16.26 -12.30 2.70
N GLN A 53 16.63 -12.58 3.95
CA GLN A 53 17.72 -13.49 4.28
C GLN A 53 17.32 -14.96 4.27
N ARG A 54 16.04 -15.31 4.52
CA ARG A 54 15.52 -16.66 4.24
C ARG A 54 15.60 -16.96 2.74
N LEU A 55 15.08 -16.06 1.91
CA LEU A 55 15.09 -16.23 0.44
C LEU A 55 16.50 -16.37 -0.15
N LYS A 56 17.49 -15.64 0.40
CA LYS A 56 18.91 -15.80 -0.01
C LYS A 56 19.52 -17.16 0.35
N ARG A 57 19.02 -17.83 1.40
CA ARG A 57 19.49 -19.16 1.81
C ARG A 57 18.84 -20.26 0.99
N ASP A 58 17.58 -20.09 0.61
CA ASP A 58 16.82 -21.08 -0.17
C ASP A 58 17.17 -21.04 -1.66
N PHE A 59 17.70 -19.91 -2.15
CA PHE A 59 18.11 -19.72 -3.55
C PHE A 59 19.44 -18.93 -3.65
N PRO A 60 20.62 -19.60 -3.67
CA PRO A 60 21.89 -18.94 -3.96
C PRO A 60 21.94 -18.52 -5.43
N ASP A 61 21.64 -17.25 -5.72
CA ASP A 61 21.66 -16.70 -7.08
C ASP A 61 23.10 -16.31 -7.49
N GLU A 62 23.60 -16.89 -8.59
CA GLU A 62 24.80 -16.38 -9.30
C GLU A 62 24.43 -15.06 -9.98
N GLY A 63 24.72 -13.94 -9.32
CA GLY A 63 24.32 -12.61 -9.79
C GLY A 63 24.87 -12.25 -11.18
N PRO A 64 24.14 -11.45 -11.98
CA PRO A 64 24.61 -10.98 -13.28
C PRO A 64 25.70 -9.91 -13.13
N LYS A 65 26.74 -10.01 -13.96
CA LYS A 65 27.87 -9.08 -14.06
C LYS A 65 27.37 -7.67 -14.43
N GLN A 66 27.78 -6.66 -13.65
CA GLN A 66 27.53 -5.24 -13.94
C GLN A 66 28.15 -4.82 -15.28
N PRO A 67 27.43 -4.15 -16.20
CA PRO A 67 28.05 -3.46 -17.31
C PRO A 67 28.58 -2.08 -16.85
N MET A 68 29.81 -1.76 -17.26
CA MET A 68 30.46 -0.47 -17.07
C MET A 68 29.62 0.66 -17.68
N ARG A 69 29.43 1.76 -16.92
CA ARG A 69 28.84 3.00 -17.42
C ARG A 69 29.86 3.79 -18.25
N GLU A 70 29.55 4.02 -19.52
CA GLU A 70 30.25 5.03 -20.33
C GLU A 70 29.76 6.45 -20.00
N PRO A 71 30.62 7.48 -20.15
CA PRO A 71 30.29 8.85 -19.77
C PRO A 71 29.29 9.50 -20.74
N VAL A 72 28.19 10.00 -20.19
CA VAL A 72 27.14 10.74 -20.92
C VAL A 72 27.65 12.14 -21.28
N ILE A 73 27.76 12.43 -22.58
CA ILE A 73 28.02 13.78 -23.10
C ILE A 73 26.69 14.55 -23.13
N ASN A 74 26.58 15.59 -22.30
CA ASN A 74 25.44 16.51 -22.29
C ASN A 74 25.49 17.46 -23.50
N ASN A 75 24.74 17.15 -24.56
CA ASN A 75 24.46 18.11 -25.64
C ASN A 75 23.16 18.87 -25.36
N THR A 76 23.26 20.05 -24.74
CA THR A 76 22.16 21.03 -24.67
C THR A 76 21.93 21.66 -26.05
N ARG A 77 20.91 21.21 -26.78
CA ARG A 77 20.39 21.91 -27.98
C ARG A 77 19.44 23.04 -27.55
N PHE A 78 19.61 24.22 -28.16
CA PHE A 78 18.78 25.40 -27.94
C PHE A 78 17.41 25.22 -28.62
N TYR A 79 16.31 25.21 -27.84
CA TYR A 79 14.95 25.29 -28.37
C TYR A 79 14.66 26.73 -28.83
N GLU A 80 14.20 26.91 -30.07
CA GLU A 80 13.67 28.20 -30.53
C GLU A 80 12.42 28.58 -29.70
N LYS A 81 12.55 29.66 -28.92
CA LYS A 81 11.55 30.07 -27.91
C LYS A 81 10.17 30.41 -28.49
N ASN A 82 10.07 30.74 -29.78
CA ASN A 82 8.85 31.30 -30.39
C ASN A 82 8.24 30.43 -31.51
N LYS A 83 8.65 29.17 -31.67
CA LYS A 83 8.06 28.27 -32.67
C LYS A 83 6.73 27.69 -32.18
N LEU A 84 5.66 27.90 -32.94
CA LEU A 84 4.34 27.32 -32.67
C LEU A 84 4.40 25.78 -32.66
N PRO A 85 3.60 25.10 -31.83
CA PRO A 85 3.48 23.64 -31.94
C PRO A 85 2.97 23.24 -33.33
N PRO A 86 3.47 22.13 -33.90
CA PRO A 86 3.01 21.69 -35.21
C PRO A 86 1.50 21.39 -35.20
N GLY A 87 0.80 21.84 -36.25
CA GLY A 87 -0.65 21.70 -36.39
C GLY A 87 -1.50 22.53 -35.42
N TRP A 88 -0.89 23.44 -34.66
CA TRP A 88 -1.60 24.16 -33.59
C TRP A 88 -2.64 25.16 -34.12
N LEU A 89 -2.38 25.84 -35.24
CA LEU A 89 -3.32 26.83 -35.81
C LEU A 89 -4.63 26.18 -36.25
N ASP A 90 -4.54 25.07 -36.99
CA ASP A 90 -5.68 24.35 -37.54
C ASP A 90 -6.42 23.48 -36.50
N CYS A 91 -5.76 23.18 -35.37
CA CYS A 91 -6.38 22.48 -34.25
C CYS A 91 -7.47 23.36 -33.60
N PRO A 92 -8.72 22.88 -33.43
CA PRO A 92 -9.78 23.64 -32.78
C PRO A 92 -9.37 24.14 -31.39
N ALA A 93 -9.76 25.35 -31.00
CA ALA A 93 -9.21 25.96 -29.78
C ALA A 93 -9.72 25.34 -28.46
N ALA A 94 -11.02 25.06 -28.39
CA ALA A 94 -11.68 24.53 -27.20
C ALA A 94 -12.75 23.49 -27.58
N GLY A 95 -13.12 22.63 -26.65
CA GLY A 95 -14.34 21.83 -26.75
C GLY A 95 -15.43 22.37 -25.82
N ASP A 96 -16.58 21.73 -25.85
CA ASP A 96 -17.68 21.96 -24.94
C ASP A 96 -17.31 21.56 -23.51
N CYS A 97 -18.02 22.16 -22.54
CA CYS A 97 -17.78 21.89 -21.13
C CYS A 97 -18.20 20.45 -20.76
N ILE A 98 -17.32 19.73 -20.07
CA ILE A 98 -17.63 18.45 -19.43
C ILE A 98 -17.78 18.72 -17.94
N GLY A 99 -19.02 18.92 -17.50
CA GLY A 99 -19.30 19.46 -16.17
C GLY A 99 -18.71 20.86 -16.01
N TYR A 100 -17.62 20.98 -15.25
CA TYR A 100 -16.90 22.23 -15.04
C TYR A 100 -15.51 22.26 -15.69
N ILE A 101 -15.16 21.24 -16.46
CA ILE A 101 -13.90 21.16 -17.19
C ILE A 101 -14.11 21.70 -18.60
N ILE A 102 -13.26 22.65 -18.99
CA ILE A 102 -13.13 23.17 -20.34
C ILE A 102 -11.90 22.50 -20.98
N PRO A 103 -12.08 21.55 -21.92
CA PRO A 103 -10.98 20.97 -22.65
C PRO A 103 -10.47 21.94 -23.73
N SER A 104 -9.19 22.29 -23.70
CA SER A 104 -8.60 23.23 -24.67
C SER A 104 -7.20 22.84 -25.15
N LYS A 105 -6.83 23.27 -26.36
CA LYS A 105 -5.41 23.26 -26.77
C LYS A 105 -4.62 24.24 -25.90
N VAL A 106 -3.29 24.12 -25.88
CA VAL A 106 -2.47 24.97 -25.02
C VAL A 106 -2.69 26.45 -25.35
N PRO A 107 -3.04 27.31 -24.37
CA PRO A 107 -3.06 28.75 -24.57
C PRO A 107 -1.62 29.24 -24.75
N LEU A 108 -1.41 30.26 -25.59
CA LEU A 108 -0.10 30.86 -25.76
C LEU A 108 -0.05 32.23 -25.10
N GLY A 109 1.08 32.54 -24.47
CA GLY A 109 1.34 33.82 -23.83
C GLY A 109 1.72 34.91 -24.83
N GLU A 110 2.01 36.09 -24.30
CA GLU A 110 2.22 37.31 -25.09
C GLU A 110 3.34 37.20 -26.13
N THR A 111 4.30 36.30 -25.92
CA THR A 111 5.41 35.99 -26.85
C THR A 111 4.94 35.40 -28.18
N PHE A 112 3.67 35.02 -28.29
CA PHE A 112 3.04 34.48 -29.51
C PHE A 112 1.90 35.38 -30.04
N ASN A 113 1.76 36.62 -29.53
CA ASN A 113 0.68 37.55 -29.87
C ASN A 113 0.61 37.90 -31.38
N GLU A 114 1.74 37.83 -32.10
CA GLU A 114 1.76 38.01 -33.56
C GLU A 114 1.01 36.90 -34.32
N CYS A 115 0.69 35.79 -33.65
CA CYS A 115 0.11 34.60 -34.27
C CYS A 115 -1.37 34.34 -33.93
N ILE A 116 -2.02 35.07 -33.00
CA ILE A 116 -3.32 34.64 -32.42
C ILE A 116 -4.24 35.78 -31.95
N CYS A 117 -5.57 35.60 -32.07
CA CYS A 117 -6.66 36.35 -31.41
C CYS A 117 -6.93 35.86 -29.96
N PRO A 118 -7.35 36.72 -29.01
CA PRO A 118 -7.52 36.34 -27.60
C PRO A 118 -8.62 35.29 -27.40
N LEU A 119 -8.37 34.33 -26.50
CA LEU A 119 -9.23 33.19 -26.22
C LEU A 119 -9.77 33.24 -24.77
N PHE A 120 -11.10 33.06 -24.67
CA PHE A 120 -11.93 32.78 -23.48
C PHE A 120 -12.50 33.97 -22.68
N GLU A 121 -13.84 34.10 -22.74
CA GLU A 121 -14.67 34.93 -21.84
C GLU A 121 -15.17 34.18 -20.58
N ALA A 122 -14.75 32.92 -20.39
CA ALA A 122 -15.21 32.09 -19.28
C ALA A 122 -14.49 32.43 -17.97
N LYS A 123 -15.22 32.44 -16.83
CA LYS A 123 -14.65 32.63 -15.49
C LYS A 123 -13.85 31.39 -15.05
N VAL A 124 -12.58 31.31 -15.43
CA VAL A 124 -11.66 30.23 -15.03
C VAL A 124 -11.21 30.45 -13.58
N GLY A 125 -11.16 29.38 -12.79
CA GLY A 125 -10.62 29.39 -11.41
C GLY A 125 -9.40 28.49 -11.21
N LEU A 126 -9.20 27.52 -12.09
CA LEU A 126 -8.08 26.59 -12.07
C LEU A 126 -7.64 26.28 -13.50
N VAL A 127 -6.33 26.31 -13.75
CA VAL A 127 -5.70 25.82 -14.98
C VAL A 127 -4.89 24.59 -14.63
N ILE A 128 -5.14 23.48 -15.33
CA ILE A 128 -4.33 22.26 -15.27
C ILE A 128 -3.57 22.11 -16.57
N ASP A 129 -2.25 22.20 -16.48
CA ASP A 129 -1.32 22.13 -17.60
C ASP A 129 -0.66 20.75 -17.66
N LEU A 130 -0.96 20.00 -18.73
CA LEU A 130 -0.45 18.65 -18.96
C LEU A 130 0.78 18.61 -19.89
N THR A 131 1.30 19.76 -20.32
CA THR A 131 2.45 19.81 -21.25
C THR A 131 3.76 19.50 -20.53
N ASN A 132 4.74 18.91 -21.23
CA ASN A 132 6.08 18.66 -20.69
C ASN A 132 7.08 19.79 -21.04
N THR A 133 6.59 21.02 -21.07
CA THR A 133 7.41 22.21 -21.39
C THR A 133 6.82 23.44 -20.72
N THR A 134 7.64 24.48 -20.54
CA THR A 134 7.25 25.77 -19.96
C THR A 134 7.28 26.90 -20.98
N ARG A 135 7.48 26.59 -22.26
CA ARG A 135 7.69 27.61 -23.31
C ARG A 135 6.44 28.38 -23.73
N TYR A 136 5.24 27.85 -23.48
CA TYR A 136 4.02 28.38 -24.09
C TYR A 136 3.47 29.64 -23.41
N TYR A 137 3.54 29.73 -22.08
CA TYR A 137 3.10 30.89 -21.30
C TYR A 137 3.73 30.85 -19.90
N GLN A 138 3.72 31.97 -19.18
CA GLN A 138 4.23 32.02 -17.81
C GLN A 138 3.11 31.70 -16.80
N PRO A 139 3.30 30.75 -15.86
CA PRO A 139 2.31 30.47 -14.82
C PRO A 139 1.93 31.67 -13.94
N SER A 140 2.81 32.67 -13.85
CA SER A 140 2.57 33.92 -13.10
C SER A 140 1.42 34.74 -13.68
N ASP A 141 1.15 34.65 -14.98
CA ASP A 141 0.09 35.43 -15.63
C ASP A 141 -1.30 35.01 -15.16
N TRP A 142 -1.50 33.70 -14.94
CA TRP A 142 -2.72 33.16 -14.32
C TRP A 142 -2.84 33.57 -12.84
N LYS A 143 -1.73 33.53 -12.10
CA LYS A 143 -1.73 33.89 -10.67
C LYS A 143 -2.11 35.36 -10.44
N LYS A 144 -1.64 36.27 -11.31
CA LYS A 144 -2.03 37.71 -11.27
C LYS A 144 -3.54 37.91 -11.43
N GLN A 145 -4.21 37.03 -12.16
CA GLN A 145 -5.65 37.04 -12.36
C GLN A 145 -6.44 36.31 -11.25
N GLY A 146 -5.74 35.84 -10.19
CA GLY A 146 -6.34 35.06 -9.11
C GLY A 146 -6.75 33.64 -9.54
N ILE A 147 -6.14 33.12 -10.61
CA ILE A 147 -6.39 31.77 -11.13
C ILE A 147 -5.30 30.82 -10.63
N LYS A 148 -5.70 29.71 -10.00
CA LYS A 148 -4.75 28.68 -9.57
C LYS A 148 -4.18 27.98 -10.82
N HIS A 149 -2.88 27.80 -10.87
CA HIS A 149 -2.21 27.03 -11.93
C HIS A 149 -1.58 25.77 -11.33
N VAL A 150 -1.82 24.62 -11.94
CA VAL A 150 -1.26 23.31 -11.56
C VAL A 150 -0.61 22.70 -12.79
N LYS A 151 0.67 22.34 -12.67
CA LYS A 151 1.45 21.67 -13.71
C LYS A 151 1.53 20.18 -13.39
N ILE A 152 1.10 19.32 -14.31
CA ILE A 152 1.27 17.86 -14.26
C ILE A 152 2.01 17.47 -15.53
N ALA A 153 3.34 17.48 -15.48
CA ALA A 153 4.18 17.27 -16.65
C ALA A 153 4.08 15.80 -17.13
N CYS A 154 3.28 15.56 -18.17
CA CYS A 154 3.11 14.23 -18.76
C CYS A 154 4.19 14.02 -19.83
N THR A 155 4.98 12.95 -19.70
CA THR A 155 6.03 12.57 -20.67
C THR A 155 5.52 12.56 -22.12
N GLY A 156 6.41 12.92 -23.04
CA GLY A 156 6.15 12.91 -24.49
C GLY A 156 6.25 11.51 -25.09
N ARG A 157 5.70 11.35 -26.31
CA ARG A 157 5.60 10.17 -27.20
C ARG A 157 5.27 8.79 -26.61
N ASP A 158 4.34 8.13 -27.30
CA ASP A 158 3.90 6.72 -27.23
C ASP A 158 3.71 6.05 -25.85
N SER A 159 3.64 6.88 -24.81
CA SER A 159 3.24 6.50 -23.47
C SER A 159 1.97 7.26 -23.09
N VAL A 160 1.13 6.59 -22.30
CA VAL A 160 0.01 7.24 -21.60
C VAL A 160 0.54 7.89 -20.32
N PRO A 161 -0.14 8.92 -19.79
CA PRO A 161 0.18 9.45 -18.47
C PRO A 161 0.25 8.34 -17.41
N ASP A 162 1.25 8.41 -16.54
CA ASP A 162 1.44 7.45 -15.47
C ASP A 162 0.32 7.55 -14.41
N PRO A 163 0.10 6.48 -13.61
CA PRO A 163 -0.96 6.46 -12.62
C PRO A 163 -0.87 7.55 -11.54
N GLU A 164 0.33 8.00 -11.16
CA GLU A 164 0.52 9.05 -10.16
C GLU A 164 0.09 10.42 -10.71
N SER A 165 0.44 10.72 -11.96
CA SER A 165 -0.07 11.89 -12.69
C SER A 165 -1.60 11.86 -12.80
N VAL A 166 -2.19 10.70 -13.08
CA VAL A 166 -3.66 10.52 -13.11
C VAL A 166 -4.27 10.77 -11.74
N ASN A 167 -3.68 10.22 -10.67
CA ASN A 167 -4.18 10.41 -9.30
C ASN A 167 -4.12 11.89 -8.89
N THR A 168 -3.05 12.59 -9.25
CA THR A 168 -2.89 14.03 -9.03
C THR A 168 -3.94 14.83 -9.78
N PHE A 169 -4.16 14.54 -11.06
CA PHE A 169 -5.18 15.19 -11.87
C PHE A 169 -6.58 15.06 -11.25
N VAL A 170 -6.99 13.81 -10.97
CA VAL A 170 -8.32 13.53 -10.43
C VAL A 170 -8.52 14.19 -9.06
N TYR A 171 -7.51 14.14 -8.20
CA TYR A 171 -7.56 14.77 -6.89
C TYR A 171 -7.73 16.29 -6.99
N GLU A 172 -6.97 16.97 -7.84
CA GLU A 172 -7.06 18.42 -8.02
C GLU A 172 -8.42 18.87 -8.60
N VAL A 173 -8.97 18.11 -9.55
CA VAL A 173 -10.31 18.35 -10.08
C VAL A 173 -11.38 18.18 -8.99
N LEU A 174 -11.37 17.06 -8.25
CA LEU A 174 -12.34 16.81 -7.18
C LEU A 174 -12.24 17.84 -6.05
N LYS A 175 -11.01 18.19 -5.63
CA LYS A 175 -10.74 19.22 -4.62
C LYS A 175 -11.31 20.59 -5.05
N PHE A 176 -11.17 20.94 -6.33
CA PHE A 176 -11.78 22.15 -6.87
C PHE A 176 -13.31 22.09 -6.84
N TYR A 177 -13.91 20.96 -7.25
CA TYR A 177 -15.36 20.75 -7.23
C TYR A 177 -15.94 20.90 -5.81
N SER A 178 -15.31 20.29 -4.80
CA SER A 178 -15.78 20.36 -3.40
C SER A 178 -15.71 21.77 -2.82
N ARG A 179 -14.70 22.57 -3.19
CA ARG A 179 -14.59 23.99 -2.77
C ARG A 179 -15.60 24.86 -3.51
N ARG A 180 -15.79 24.61 -4.81
CA ARG A 180 -16.69 25.37 -5.67
C ARG A 180 -18.12 25.35 -5.16
N GLN A 181 -18.62 24.20 -4.69
CA GLN A 181 -19.96 24.07 -4.10
C GLN A 181 -20.23 25.12 -3.00
N LYS A 182 -19.19 25.73 -2.43
CA LYS A 182 -19.28 26.74 -1.37
C LYS A 182 -19.09 28.19 -1.86
N GLU A 183 -18.40 28.45 -2.98
CA GLU A 183 -17.72 29.76 -3.17
C GLU A 183 -17.76 30.44 -4.56
N SER A 184 -18.08 29.80 -5.71
CA SER A 184 -18.32 30.52 -7.01
C SER A 184 -18.68 29.65 -8.23
N ASN A 185 -19.22 30.23 -9.31
CA ASN A 185 -19.43 29.58 -10.62
C ASN A 185 -18.17 29.59 -11.54
N LYS A 186 -17.01 29.11 -11.06
CA LYS A 186 -15.75 29.08 -11.82
C LYS A 186 -15.46 27.72 -12.48
N TYR A 187 -14.79 27.75 -13.63
CA TYR A 187 -14.44 26.56 -14.44
C TYR A 187 -12.97 26.15 -14.29
N ILE A 188 -12.66 24.91 -14.68
CA ILE A 188 -11.31 24.37 -14.78
C ILE A 188 -10.92 24.34 -16.25
N LEU A 189 -9.88 25.07 -16.64
CA LEU A 189 -9.27 24.92 -17.96
C LEU A 189 -8.25 23.80 -17.90
N VAL A 190 -8.48 22.72 -18.63
CA VAL A 190 -7.49 21.64 -18.79
C VAL A 190 -6.91 21.78 -20.18
N HIS A 191 -5.59 21.68 -20.31
CA HIS A 191 -4.94 21.68 -21.62
C HIS A 191 -3.74 20.72 -21.68
N CYS A 192 -3.46 20.28 -22.89
CA CYS A 192 -2.15 19.79 -23.31
C CYS A 192 -1.81 20.48 -24.64
N THR A 193 -0.71 20.13 -25.31
CA THR A 193 -0.28 20.83 -26.53
C THR A 193 -1.41 20.99 -27.56
N GLN A 194 -2.16 19.93 -27.85
CA GLN A 194 -3.26 19.93 -28.82
C GLN A 194 -4.64 19.74 -28.16
N GLY A 195 -4.68 19.26 -26.92
CA GLY A 195 -5.92 19.09 -26.16
C GLY A 195 -6.81 17.93 -26.59
N HIS A 196 -6.21 16.78 -26.93
CA HIS A 196 -6.94 15.55 -27.33
C HIS A 196 -6.49 14.30 -26.56
N ASN A 197 -5.39 13.64 -26.91
CA ASN A 197 -5.04 12.31 -26.34
C ASN A 197 -4.72 12.34 -24.83
N ARG A 198 -3.64 13.04 -24.41
CA ARG A 198 -3.23 13.14 -22.99
C ARG A 198 -4.33 13.69 -22.09
N MET A 199 -4.99 14.75 -22.55
CA MET A 199 -6.10 15.35 -21.83
C MET A 199 -7.31 14.42 -21.76
N GLY A 200 -7.71 13.84 -22.88
CA GLY A 200 -8.84 12.92 -22.93
C GLY A 200 -8.64 11.75 -21.99
N PHE A 201 -7.44 11.20 -21.93
CA PHE A 201 -7.08 10.16 -20.97
C PHE A 201 -7.31 10.58 -19.51
N MET A 202 -6.80 11.75 -19.13
CA MET A 202 -7.00 12.32 -17.79
C MET A 202 -8.48 12.55 -17.47
N ILE A 203 -9.22 13.17 -18.40
CA ILE A 203 -10.65 13.46 -18.24
C ILE A 203 -11.47 12.18 -18.14
N VAL A 204 -11.20 11.18 -18.98
CA VAL A 204 -11.88 9.87 -18.90
C VAL A 204 -11.62 9.21 -17.55
N HIS A 205 -10.39 9.26 -17.02
CA HIS A 205 -10.11 8.78 -15.66
C HIS A 205 -10.90 9.52 -14.60
N PHE A 206 -11.06 10.84 -14.72
CA PHE A 206 -11.91 11.63 -13.82
C PHE A 206 -13.38 11.20 -13.91
N LEU A 207 -13.94 11.08 -15.12
CA LEU A 207 -15.33 10.66 -15.32
C LEU A 207 -15.60 9.27 -14.72
N MET A 208 -14.72 8.30 -14.99
CA MET A 208 -14.82 6.94 -14.45
C MET A 208 -14.74 6.87 -12.91
N ARG A 209 -14.17 7.90 -12.25
CA ARG A 209 -14.01 7.96 -10.79
C ARG A 209 -15.01 8.87 -10.10
N SER A 210 -15.79 9.65 -10.86
CA SER A 210 -16.76 10.60 -10.33
C SER A 210 -18.21 10.26 -10.70
N GLU A 211 -18.40 9.45 -11.74
CA GLU A 211 -19.71 9.06 -12.27
C GLU A 211 -19.77 7.54 -12.50
N PRO A 212 -20.95 6.89 -12.40
CA PRO A 212 -21.13 5.46 -12.64
C PRO A 212 -21.14 5.09 -14.13
N LEU A 213 -20.16 5.57 -14.89
CA LEU A 213 -20.01 5.32 -16.32
C LEU A 213 -19.19 4.05 -16.60
N SER A 214 -19.32 3.52 -17.81
CA SER A 214 -18.36 2.55 -18.35
C SER A 214 -17.28 3.27 -19.17
N VAL A 215 -16.14 2.61 -19.39
CA VAL A 215 -15.02 3.20 -20.17
C VAL A 215 -15.51 3.68 -21.53
N LYS A 216 -16.39 2.92 -22.17
CA LYS A 216 -17.01 3.29 -23.44
C LYS A 216 -17.74 4.64 -23.36
N HIS A 217 -18.68 4.78 -22.41
CA HIS A 217 -19.48 6.00 -22.29
C HIS A 217 -18.65 7.21 -21.85
N ALA A 218 -17.63 6.99 -21.02
CA ALA A 218 -16.71 8.07 -20.63
C ALA A 218 -15.86 8.56 -21.81
N ILE A 219 -15.39 7.66 -22.69
CA ILE A 219 -14.71 8.03 -23.95
C ILE A 219 -15.67 8.78 -24.87
N GLU A 220 -16.90 8.29 -25.04
CA GLU A 220 -17.93 8.95 -25.86
C GLU A 220 -18.28 10.34 -25.33
N ALA A 221 -18.39 10.52 -24.01
CA ALA A 221 -18.63 11.82 -23.39
C ALA A 221 -17.51 12.82 -23.72
N PHE A 222 -16.24 12.39 -23.62
CA PHE A 222 -15.11 13.24 -24.03
C PHE A 222 -15.10 13.51 -25.53
N GLN A 223 -15.37 12.51 -26.36
CA GLN A 223 -15.44 12.66 -27.81
C GLN A 223 -16.52 13.65 -28.26
N ASN A 224 -17.71 13.59 -27.64
CA ASN A 224 -18.81 14.50 -27.95
C ASN A 224 -18.47 15.94 -27.57
N ALA A 225 -17.86 16.15 -26.41
CA ALA A 225 -17.47 17.48 -25.96
C ALA A 225 -16.24 18.02 -26.70
N ARG A 226 -15.31 17.16 -27.13
CA ARG A 226 -14.08 17.57 -27.82
C ARG A 226 -13.80 16.68 -29.05
N PRO A 227 -14.57 16.83 -30.15
CA PRO A 227 -14.37 16.02 -31.35
C PRO A 227 -12.97 16.17 -31.94
N PRO A 228 -12.35 15.10 -32.48
CA PRO A 228 -12.90 13.74 -32.58
C PRO A 228 -12.69 12.88 -31.31
N GLY A 229 -12.21 13.46 -30.21
CA GLY A 229 -11.85 12.75 -28.99
C GLY A 229 -10.41 12.26 -28.97
N ILE A 230 -10.18 11.11 -28.33
CA ILE A 230 -8.88 10.43 -28.30
C ILE A 230 -8.71 9.67 -29.62
N TYR A 231 -7.68 10.00 -30.40
CA TYR A 231 -7.40 9.41 -31.72
C TYR A 231 -6.14 8.53 -31.74
N LYS A 232 -5.46 8.35 -30.60
CA LYS A 232 -4.39 7.34 -30.44
C LYS A 232 -4.94 6.08 -29.81
N GLN A 233 -4.74 4.94 -30.47
CA GLN A 233 -5.32 3.66 -30.05
C GLN A 233 -4.77 3.16 -28.71
N ASP A 234 -3.49 3.40 -28.40
CA ASP A 234 -2.84 2.96 -27.16
C ASP A 234 -3.47 3.58 -25.92
N TYR A 235 -3.93 4.83 -26.03
CA TYR A 235 -4.63 5.53 -24.95
C TYR A 235 -5.97 4.86 -24.63
N ILE A 236 -6.74 4.49 -25.67
CA ILE A 236 -8.00 3.77 -25.51
C ILE A 236 -7.74 2.38 -24.91
N ASN A 237 -6.73 1.66 -25.41
CA ASN A 237 -6.39 0.33 -24.91
C ASN A 237 -5.97 0.38 -23.43
N ALA A 238 -5.16 1.36 -23.05
CA ALA A 238 -4.72 1.57 -21.67
C ALA A 238 -5.90 1.87 -20.72
N LEU A 239 -6.91 2.64 -21.16
CA LEU A 239 -8.11 2.89 -20.36
C LEU A 239 -8.90 1.59 -20.09
N TYR A 240 -9.11 0.77 -21.12
CA TYR A 240 -9.79 -0.52 -20.95
C TYR A 240 -8.99 -1.49 -20.08
N ALA A 241 -7.67 -1.51 -20.24
CA ALA A 241 -6.78 -2.31 -19.41
C ALA A 241 -6.85 -1.86 -17.94
N PHE A 242 -6.71 -0.56 -17.68
CA PHE A 242 -6.73 -0.01 -16.33
C PHE A 242 -8.03 -0.30 -15.60
N TYR A 243 -9.20 -0.18 -16.24
CA TYR A 243 -10.49 -0.40 -15.57
C TYR A 243 -10.97 -1.85 -15.58
N HIS A 244 -10.14 -2.78 -16.08
CA HIS A 244 -10.47 -4.20 -16.25
C HIS A 244 -11.74 -4.46 -17.07
N GLU A 245 -12.15 -3.50 -17.92
CA GLU A 245 -13.28 -3.70 -18.83
C GLU A 245 -12.81 -4.43 -20.09
N ARG A 246 -13.66 -5.27 -20.68
CA ARG A 246 -13.38 -5.84 -22.00
C ARG A 246 -13.63 -4.77 -23.06
N LYS A 247 -12.64 -4.48 -23.90
CA LYS A 247 -12.81 -3.60 -25.06
C LYS A 247 -13.83 -4.21 -26.04
N PRO A 248 -14.96 -3.55 -26.33
CA PRO A 248 -15.86 -3.98 -27.38
C PRO A 248 -15.20 -3.89 -28.76
N GLU A 249 -15.48 -4.85 -29.64
CA GLU A 249 -14.96 -4.87 -31.03
C GLU A 249 -15.35 -3.61 -31.82
N LYS A 250 -16.46 -2.97 -31.47
CA LYS A 250 -16.99 -1.77 -32.11
C LYS A 250 -16.46 -0.44 -31.57
N VAL A 251 -15.50 -0.44 -30.64
CA VAL A 251 -14.87 0.82 -30.20
C VAL A 251 -13.95 1.31 -31.31
N PHE A 252 -14.47 2.22 -32.12
CA PHE A 252 -13.73 2.84 -33.21
C PHE A 252 -12.81 3.92 -32.64
N CYS A 253 -11.50 3.75 -32.81
CA CYS A 253 -10.57 4.85 -32.62
C CYS A 253 -10.68 5.77 -33.85
N PRO A 254 -11.02 7.06 -33.67
CA PRO A 254 -11.00 8.02 -34.75
C PRO A 254 -9.64 8.04 -35.46
N ASN A 255 -9.65 8.29 -36.77
CA ASN A 255 -8.44 8.52 -37.52
C ASN A 255 -7.71 9.78 -37.00
N THR A 256 -6.37 9.77 -37.08
CA THR A 256 -5.56 10.96 -36.79
C THR A 256 -6.07 12.17 -37.56
N PRO A 257 -6.37 13.30 -36.92
CA PRO A 257 -6.88 14.49 -37.61
C PRO A 257 -5.91 15.04 -38.67
N GLU A 258 -6.45 15.64 -39.72
CA GLU A 258 -5.67 16.20 -40.84
C GLU A 258 -4.66 17.27 -40.38
N TRP A 259 -5.06 18.12 -39.43
CA TRP A 259 -4.20 19.16 -38.85
C TRP A 259 -2.98 18.61 -38.11
N LYS A 260 -2.96 17.32 -37.73
CA LYS A 260 -1.75 16.66 -37.22
C LYS A 260 -0.94 16.01 -38.36
N ARG A 261 -1.59 15.48 -39.40
CA ARG A 261 -0.89 14.86 -40.54
C ARG A 261 -0.08 15.86 -41.36
N SER A 262 -0.56 17.10 -41.50
CA SER A 262 0.15 18.16 -42.23
C SER A 262 1.49 18.55 -41.58
N SER A 263 1.68 18.23 -40.30
CA SER A 263 2.96 18.44 -39.60
C SER A 263 3.95 17.27 -39.70
N ASP A 264 3.50 16.11 -40.17
CA ASP A 264 4.31 14.90 -40.19
C ASP A 264 5.12 14.76 -41.48
N LEU A 265 4.94 15.63 -42.49
CA LEU A 265 5.68 15.57 -43.77
C LEU A 265 6.47 16.86 -43.97
N ASP A 266 7.78 16.74 -44.24
CA ASP A 266 8.58 17.88 -44.69
C ASP A 266 8.26 18.25 -46.16
N LEU A 267 8.84 19.35 -46.66
CA LEU A 267 8.67 19.81 -48.06
C LEU A 267 9.19 18.80 -49.11
N ASN A 268 9.84 17.71 -48.68
CA ASN A 268 10.35 16.63 -49.50
C ASN A 268 9.54 15.32 -49.34
N GLY A 269 8.51 15.29 -48.49
CA GLY A 269 7.67 14.12 -48.25
C GLY A 269 8.24 13.10 -47.27
N GLU A 270 9.26 13.46 -46.47
CA GLU A 270 9.81 12.62 -45.40
C GLU A 270 9.21 12.97 -44.03
N ALA A 271 9.16 11.97 -43.14
CA ALA A 271 8.57 12.12 -41.82
C ALA A 271 9.37 13.08 -40.93
N MET A 272 8.78 14.21 -40.51
CA MET A 272 9.42 15.13 -39.57
C MET A 272 9.55 14.46 -38.19
N SER A 273 10.76 14.40 -37.64
CA SER A 273 10.95 14.11 -36.22
C SER A 273 10.48 15.32 -35.40
N ASP A 274 9.39 15.20 -34.62
CA ASP A 274 9.05 16.26 -33.65
C ASP A 274 10.24 16.47 -32.68
N ASP A 275 10.60 17.74 -32.44
CA ASP A 275 11.75 18.15 -31.63
C ASP A 275 11.58 17.93 -30.10
N GLU A 276 10.46 17.38 -29.62
CA GLU A 276 10.22 17.13 -28.17
C GLU A 276 10.90 15.84 -27.64
N ASP A 277 11.84 15.26 -28.40
CA ASP A 277 12.06 13.81 -28.39
C ASP A 277 13.49 13.31 -28.14
N ILE A 278 14.29 14.04 -27.38
CA ILE A 278 15.63 13.55 -26.98
C ILE A 278 15.66 13.29 -25.48
N VAL A 279 15.01 12.20 -25.06
CA VAL A 279 15.47 11.38 -23.94
C VAL A 279 15.36 9.94 -24.41
N ALA A 280 16.51 9.33 -24.69
CA ALA A 280 16.58 7.95 -25.15
C ALA A 280 16.04 7.02 -24.06
N ALA A 281 14.81 6.54 -24.23
CA ALA A 281 14.31 5.40 -23.50
C ALA A 281 14.87 4.14 -24.18
N SER A 282 15.77 3.44 -23.51
CA SER A 282 16.18 2.09 -23.89
C SER A 282 14.95 1.19 -23.82
N HIS A 283 14.42 0.80 -24.98
CA HIS A 283 13.41 -0.24 -25.09
C HIS A 283 14.03 -1.58 -24.75
N ASP A 284 13.75 -2.08 -23.56
CA ASP A 284 13.86 -3.50 -23.27
C ASP A 284 12.44 -4.05 -23.07
N ASN A 285 11.83 -4.47 -24.18
CA ASN A 285 10.61 -5.28 -24.18
C ASN A 285 11.00 -6.73 -23.89
N GLN A 286 11.42 -6.99 -22.64
CA GLN A 286 11.26 -8.30 -22.04
C GLN A 286 10.34 -8.07 -20.85
N VAL A 287 9.15 -8.68 -20.88
CA VAL A 287 8.35 -8.83 -19.67
C VAL A 287 9.23 -9.66 -18.74
N PRO A 288 9.86 -9.08 -17.71
CA PRO A 288 10.55 -9.92 -16.76
C PRO A 288 9.45 -10.76 -16.14
N THR A 289 9.64 -12.06 -16.03
CA THR A 289 8.89 -12.86 -15.08
C THR A 289 9.22 -12.29 -13.70
N GLN A 290 8.51 -11.23 -13.32
CA GLN A 290 8.75 -10.50 -12.10
C GLN A 290 8.42 -11.49 -11.00
N VAL A 291 9.47 -11.93 -10.30
CA VAL A 291 9.32 -12.76 -9.11
C VAL A 291 8.50 -11.91 -8.15
N LEU A 292 7.21 -12.21 -8.02
CA LEU A 292 6.34 -11.54 -7.06
C LEU A 292 6.96 -11.71 -5.67
N MET A 293 7.35 -10.61 -5.05
CA MET A 293 7.86 -10.56 -3.69
C MET A 293 6.78 -9.95 -2.79
N ASN A 294 6.67 -10.43 -1.54
CA ASN A 294 5.72 -9.89 -0.54
C ASN A 294 5.90 -8.38 -0.26
N ASP A 295 7.01 -7.79 -0.73
CA ASP A 295 7.43 -6.40 -0.52
C ASP A 295 7.31 -5.50 -1.76
N ASP A 296 6.84 -6.04 -2.89
CA ASP A 296 6.57 -5.19 -4.06
C ASP A 296 5.47 -4.20 -3.68
N PHE A 297 5.80 -2.90 -3.75
CA PHE A 297 4.89 -1.84 -3.35
C PHE A 297 3.63 -1.87 -4.23
N LEU A 298 2.59 -2.50 -3.72
CA LEU A 298 1.37 -2.73 -4.47
C LEU A 298 0.54 -1.45 -4.55
N GLY A 299 0.16 -1.07 -5.76
CA GLY A 299 -0.65 0.09 -6.04
C GLY A 299 0.13 1.39 -6.26
N ASP A 300 -0.60 2.39 -6.73
CA ASP A 300 -0.09 3.65 -7.23
C ASP A 300 -0.01 4.72 -6.13
N ALA A 301 1.02 5.56 -6.17
CA ALA A 301 1.15 6.69 -5.25
C ALA A 301 -0.01 7.69 -5.43
N ILE A 302 -0.39 8.36 -4.33
CA ILE A 302 -1.41 9.40 -4.34
C ILE A 302 -0.87 10.69 -3.73
N PRO A 303 -1.43 11.86 -4.11
CA PRO A 303 -0.98 13.16 -3.61
C PRO A 303 -0.93 13.26 -2.08
N TRP A 304 0.10 13.92 -1.55
CA TRP A 304 0.32 14.06 -0.11
C TRP A 304 -0.87 14.68 0.63
N ASP A 305 -1.49 15.71 0.05
CA ASP A 305 -2.69 16.34 0.61
C ASP A 305 -3.88 15.35 0.69
N GLN A 306 -4.00 14.45 -0.30
CA GLN A 306 -5.02 13.41 -0.30
C GLN A 306 -4.76 12.40 0.82
N GLN A 307 -3.50 11.96 0.98
CA GLN A 307 -3.11 11.10 2.10
C GLN A 307 -3.44 11.76 3.44
N GLY A 308 -3.10 13.04 3.60
CA GLY A 308 -3.41 13.81 4.81
C GLY A 308 -4.91 13.80 5.15
N ALA A 309 -5.78 14.05 4.17
CA ALA A 309 -7.22 13.98 4.36
C ALA A 309 -7.71 12.56 4.73
N MET A 310 -7.16 11.52 4.09
CA MET A 310 -7.52 10.14 4.36
C MET A 310 -7.03 9.65 5.73
N ARG A 311 -5.87 10.12 6.20
CA ARG A 311 -5.41 9.88 7.59
C ARG A 311 -6.42 10.40 8.61
N GLN A 312 -6.96 11.59 8.38
CA GLN A 312 -8.01 12.15 9.24
C GLN A 312 -9.28 11.28 9.22
N ILE A 313 -9.70 10.77 8.06
CA ILE A 313 -10.84 9.83 7.98
C ILE A 313 -10.57 8.59 8.83
N CYS A 314 -9.38 8.00 8.75
CA CYS A 314 -9.02 6.83 9.57
C CYS A 314 -9.09 7.13 11.08
N TYR A 315 -8.61 8.30 11.52
CA TYR A 315 -8.66 8.70 12.93
C TYR A 315 -10.09 8.94 13.42
N HIS A 316 -10.91 9.65 12.63
CA HIS A 316 -12.32 9.89 12.96
C HIS A 316 -13.10 8.58 13.06
N SER A 317 -12.91 7.68 12.09
CA SER A 317 -13.57 6.36 12.07
C SER A 317 -13.22 5.49 13.28
N ARG A 318 -12.05 5.71 13.91
CA ARG A 318 -11.60 4.97 15.10
C ARG A 318 -11.73 5.74 16.42
N LYS A 319 -12.34 6.93 16.41
CA LYS A 319 -12.47 7.80 17.59
C LYS A 319 -11.11 8.07 18.29
N LEU A 320 -10.03 8.09 17.52
CA LEU A 320 -8.69 8.40 18.01
C LEU A 320 -8.51 9.92 18.04
N GLY A 321 -7.94 10.45 19.13
CA GLY A 321 -7.66 11.89 19.24
C GLY A 321 -6.75 12.38 18.12
N ALA A 322 -6.98 13.60 17.64
CA ALA A 322 -6.38 14.19 16.43
C ALA A 322 -4.85 14.46 16.48
N GLY A 323 -4.11 13.86 17.42
CA GLY A 323 -2.72 14.20 17.73
C GLY A 323 -1.66 13.14 17.39
N ALA A 324 -2.03 11.96 16.92
CA ALA A 324 -1.06 10.94 16.53
C ALA A 324 -0.90 10.96 15.01
N ASN A 325 0.32 11.07 14.47
CA ASN A 325 0.63 10.68 13.08
C ASN A 325 0.93 9.18 12.96
N GLN A 326 0.55 8.40 13.98
CA GLN A 326 0.87 6.98 14.08
C GLN A 326 -0.26 6.13 13.49
N PHE A 327 0.15 5.07 12.80
CA PHE A 327 -0.75 4.11 12.18
C PHE A 327 -1.64 3.42 13.23
N PRO A 328 -2.98 3.36 13.06
CA PRO A 328 -3.87 2.87 14.11
C PRO A 328 -4.04 1.34 14.14
N GLU A 329 -3.16 0.58 13.48
CA GLU A 329 -3.23 -0.89 13.38
C GLU A 329 -3.12 -1.56 14.76
N SER A 330 -3.89 -2.64 14.99
CA SER A 330 -3.75 -3.51 16.17
C SER A 330 -2.54 -4.43 16.02
N HIS A 331 -1.57 -4.38 16.93
CA HIS A 331 -0.36 -5.19 16.88
C HIS A 331 -0.37 -6.29 17.95
N PRO A 332 -0.12 -7.56 17.58
CA PRO A 332 -0.07 -8.66 18.54
C PRO A 332 1.18 -8.62 19.41
N VAL A 333 1.01 -8.97 20.69
CA VAL A 333 2.07 -9.16 21.68
C VAL A 333 2.58 -10.60 21.66
N SER A 334 3.88 -10.82 21.86
CA SER A 334 4.45 -12.17 21.89
C SER A 334 3.91 -12.99 23.06
N LEU A 335 3.52 -14.23 22.80
CA LEU A 335 3.08 -15.18 23.81
C LEU A 335 4.29 -15.59 24.69
N ASN A 336 4.16 -15.42 26.00
CA ASN A 336 5.14 -15.78 27.01
C ASN A 336 4.43 -16.49 28.19
N ARG A 337 5.19 -17.00 29.16
CA ARG A 337 4.60 -17.76 30.28
C ARG A 337 3.62 -16.95 31.13
N GLU A 338 3.83 -15.64 31.22
CA GLU A 338 3.00 -14.72 32.01
C GLU A 338 1.63 -14.52 31.36
N ASN A 339 1.60 -14.22 30.06
CA ASN A 339 0.37 -13.96 29.31
C ASN A 339 -0.30 -15.24 28.79
N LEU A 340 0.36 -16.40 28.85
CA LEU A 340 -0.27 -17.70 28.58
C LEU A 340 -1.49 -17.94 29.48
N GLN A 341 -1.47 -17.42 30.71
CA GLN A 341 -2.60 -17.49 31.63
C GLN A 341 -3.86 -16.80 31.09
N LEU A 342 -3.74 -15.86 30.14
CA LEU A 342 -4.90 -15.24 29.49
C LEU A 342 -5.75 -16.27 28.75
N LEU A 343 -5.13 -17.31 28.16
CA LEU A 343 -5.84 -18.40 27.50
C LEU A 343 -6.67 -19.24 28.48
N ARG A 344 -6.33 -19.26 29.78
CA ARG A 344 -7.12 -19.90 30.84
C ARG A 344 -8.27 -19.02 31.34
N GLN A 345 -8.12 -17.70 31.21
CA GLN A 345 -9.06 -16.71 31.77
C GLN A 345 -10.12 -16.24 30.77
N ARG A 346 -9.84 -16.33 29.47
CA ARG A 346 -10.70 -15.83 28.39
C ARG A 346 -10.79 -16.84 27.26
N TYR A 347 -11.83 -16.71 26.44
CA TYR A 347 -11.96 -17.50 25.22
C TYR A 347 -11.13 -16.92 24.09
N TYR A 348 -10.40 -17.79 23.41
CA TYR A 348 -9.56 -17.46 22.29
C TYR A 348 -9.89 -18.31 21.06
N TYR A 349 -9.74 -17.72 19.90
CA TYR A 349 -9.53 -18.42 18.65
C TYR A 349 -8.04 -18.48 18.33
N ALA A 350 -7.66 -19.52 17.59
CA ALA A 350 -6.34 -19.64 16.99
C ALA A 350 -6.44 -19.53 15.46
N THR A 351 -5.45 -18.92 14.84
CA THR A 351 -5.22 -18.96 13.39
C THR A 351 -3.72 -19.02 13.12
N TRP A 352 -3.35 -19.34 11.88
CA TRP A 352 -1.95 -19.34 11.46
C TRP A 352 -1.42 -17.90 11.35
N LYS A 353 -0.17 -17.70 11.75
CA LYS A 353 0.57 -16.46 11.49
C LYS A 353 1.19 -16.58 10.10
N ALA A 354 0.83 -15.70 9.17
CA ALA A 354 1.44 -15.74 7.85
C ALA A 354 2.84 -15.16 7.87
N ASP A 355 3.66 -15.62 6.94
CA ASP A 355 4.81 -14.86 6.50
C ASP A 355 4.38 -13.88 5.37
N GLY A 356 3.57 -12.89 5.74
CA GLY A 356 2.95 -11.93 4.83
C GLY A 356 3.19 -10.47 5.21
N THR A 357 2.72 -9.56 4.37
CA THR A 357 2.78 -8.10 4.64
C THR A 357 1.41 -7.61 5.08
N ARG A 358 1.33 -7.06 6.28
CA ARG A 358 0.09 -6.51 6.82
C ARG A 358 -0.24 -5.18 6.16
N TYR A 359 -1.48 -5.05 5.70
CA TYR A 359 -2.04 -3.81 5.15
C TYR A 359 -3.41 -3.56 5.75
N MET A 360 -3.70 -2.31 6.07
CA MET A 360 -5.09 -1.89 6.15
C MET A 360 -5.59 -1.53 4.75
N MET A 361 -6.88 -1.63 4.51
CA MET A 361 -7.47 -1.28 3.23
C MET A 361 -8.69 -0.38 3.45
N LEU A 362 -8.67 0.79 2.82
CA LEU A 362 -9.77 1.76 2.85
C LEU A 362 -10.47 1.79 1.50
N THR A 363 -11.79 1.62 1.48
CA THR A 363 -12.61 1.91 0.31
C THR A 363 -13.15 3.34 0.44
N TYR A 364 -12.76 4.25 -0.44
CA TYR A 364 -13.18 5.66 -0.44
C TYR A 364 -13.14 6.24 -1.86
N ASP A 365 -14.22 6.11 -2.63
CA ASP A 365 -14.24 6.42 -4.09
C ASP A 365 -13.10 5.72 -4.88
N GLY A 366 -12.86 4.47 -4.48
CA GLY A 366 -11.75 3.62 -4.93
C GLY A 366 -11.24 2.75 -3.79
N CYS A 367 -10.24 1.94 -4.08
CA CYS A 367 -9.59 1.08 -3.08
C CYS A 367 -8.17 1.57 -2.80
N PHE A 368 -7.80 1.62 -1.53
CA PHE A 368 -6.48 2.06 -1.10
C PHE A 368 -5.89 1.09 -0.08
N LEU A 369 -4.66 0.66 -0.32
CA LEU A 369 -3.85 -0.05 0.66
C LEU A 369 -3.13 0.97 1.53
N ILE A 370 -3.05 0.67 2.82
CA ILE A 370 -2.39 1.49 3.82
C ILE A 370 -1.30 0.64 4.48
N ASP A 371 -0.06 1.08 4.32
CA ASP A 371 1.11 0.41 4.88
C ASP A 371 1.33 0.80 6.36
N ARG A 372 2.29 0.13 7.02
CA ARG A 372 2.67 0.40 8.42
C ARG A 372 3.23 1.81 8.64
N ASN A 373 3.75 2.45 7.58
CA ASN A 373 4.24 3.83 7.59
C ASN A 373 3.10 4.85 7.40
N PHE A 374 1.86 4.38 7.37
CA PHE A 374 0.65 5.16 7.16
C PHE A 374 0.64 5.92 5.83
N ASN A 375 1.24 5.32 4.80
CA ASN A 375 1.16 5.77 3.42
C ASN A 375 0.02 5.06 2.71
N PHE A 376 -0.61 5.77 1.78
CA PHE A 376 -1.74 5.27 1.02
C PHE A 376 -1.32 5.01 -0.42
N ARG A 377 -1.67 3.84 -0.93
CA ARG A 377 -1.51 3.49 -2.35
C ARG A 377 -2.84 3.09 -2.95
N ARG A 378 -3.19 3.67 -4.09
CA ARG A 378 -4.43 3.32 -4.79
C ARG A 378 -4.25 1.99 -5.51
N VAL A 379 -5.21 1.09 -5.37
CA VAL A 379 -5.25 -0.16 -6.12
C VAL A 379 -6.54 -0.25 -6.92
N GLN A 380 -6.46 -0.76 -8.14
CA GLN A 380 -7.65 -0.95 -8.96
C GLN A 380 -8.35 -2.25 -8.56
N MET A 381 -9.34 -2.12 -7.68
CA MET A 381 -10.18 -3.23 -7.25
C MET A 381 -11.60 -2.76 -6.99
N ARG A 382 -12.56 -3.65 -7.24
CA ARG A 382 -13.98 -3.36 -7.08
C ARG A 382 -14.56 -4.04 -5.84
N PHE A 383 -15.25 -3.30 -4.98
CA PHE A 383 -15.94 -3.83 -3.80
C PHE A 383 -17.43 -3.50 -3.89
N PRO A 384 -18.26 -4.33 -4.54
CA PRO A 384 -19.69 -4.08 -4.70
C PRO A 384 -20.44 -4.21 -3.38
N VAL A 385 -21.47 -3.40 -3.16
CA VAL A 385 -22.43 -3.63 -2.07
C VAL A 385 -23.46 -4.68 -2.48
N LYS A 386 -24.24 -5.19 -1.52
CA LYS A 386 -25.33 -6.13 -1.81
C LYS A 386 -26.27 -5.59 -2.90
N PRO A 387 -26.64 -6.42 -3.88
CA PRO A 387 -27.41 -5.99 -5.04
C PRO A 387 -28.80 -5.52 -4.60
N THR A 388 -28.98 -4.20 -4.55
CA THR A 388 -30.26 -3.55 -4.25
C THR A 388 -30.78 -2.70 -5.43
N ASN A 389 -30.20 -2.88 -6.63
CA ASN A 389 -30.52 -2.29 -7.95
C ASN A 389 -29.46 -1.34 -8.55
N GLY A 390 -28.20 -1.38 -8.09
CA GLY A 390 -27.13 -0.49 -8.59
C GLY A 390 -25.77 -1.19 -8.82
N ARG A 391 -24.82 -0.42 -9.39
CA ARG A 391 -23.38 -0.77 -9.47
C ARG A 391 -22.61 -0.20 -8.28
N ASP A 392 -23.30 0.05 -7.18
CA ASP A 392 -22.75 0.74 -6.03
C ASP A 392 -21.62 -0.07 -5.39
N THR A 393 -20.65 0.66 -4.88
CA THR A 393 -19.46 0.09 -4.25
C THR A 393 -19.31 0.65 -2.86
N HIS A 394 -18.66 -0.12 -1.99
CA HIS A 394 -18.37 0.30 -0.63
C HIS A 394 -17.66 1.66 -0.60
N ASN A 395 -18.16 2.54 0.26
CA ASN A 395 -17.54 3.82 0.57
C ASN A 395 -17.37 3.93 2.08
N LEU A 396 -16.23 4.46 2.52
CA LEU A 396 -15.82 4.57 3.92
C LEU A 396 -15.72 3.23 4.68
N THR A 397 -15.29 2.15 4.02
CA THR A 397 -15.03 0.85 4.68
C THR A 397 -13.53 0.69 4.97
N LEU A 398 -13.17 0.44 6.22
CA LEU A 398 -11.79 0.19 6.64
C LEU A 398 -11.62 -1.27 7.09
N LEU A 399 -10.74 -2.00 6.41
CA LEU A 399 -10.49 -3.42 6.62
C LEU A 399 -9.03 -3.65 7.06
N ASP A 400 -8.81 -4.63 7.93
CA ASP A 400 -7.48 -5.05 8.40
C ASP A 400 -7.17 -6.42 7.80
N GLY A 401 -6.02 -6.58 7.15
CA GLY A 401 -5.66 -7.84 6.53
C GLY A 401 -4.18 -8.00 6.25
N GLU A 402 -3.86 -9.18 5.75
CA GLU A 402 -2.52 -9.66 5.51
C GLU A 402 -2.41 -10.12 4.06
N MET A 403 -1.50 -9.48 3.33
CA MET A 403 -1.15 -9.87 1.97
C MET A 403 -0.20 -11.06 2.03
N VAL A 404 -0.60 -12.16 1.39
CA VAL A 404 0.21 -13.38 1.26
C VAL A 404 0.35 -13.73 -0.21
N ILE A 405 1.45 -14.37 -0.57
CA ILE A 405 1.64 -14.96 -1.90
C ILE A 405 1.40 -16.46 -1.79
N ASP A 406 0.33 -16.93 -2.44
CA ASP A 406 0.02 -18.34 -2.52
C ASP A 406 0.70 -18.97 -3.74
N THR A 407 1.35 -20.11 -3.57
CA THR A 407 1.84 -20.95 -4.67
C THR A 407 0.78 -21.98 -5.02
N LEU A 408 0.27 -21.94 -6.25
CA LEU A 408 -0.73 -22.92 -6.69
C LEU A 408 -0.10 -24.31 -6.83
N PRO A 409 -0.70 -25.36 -6.26
CA PRO A 409 -0.11 -26.70 -6.25
C PRO A 409 0.01 -27.31 -7.67
N ASP A 410 -0.91 -27.00 -8.57
CA ASP A 410 -0.96 -27.61 -9.91
C ASP A 410 -0.06 -26.90 -10.93
N THR A 411 0.06 -25.58 -10.87
CA THR A 411 0.77 -24.77 -11.88
C THR A 411 2.08 -24.18 -11.37
N GLN A 412 2.35 -24.25 -10.06
CA GLN A 412 3.39 -23.49 -9.35
C GLN A 412 3.35 -21.98 -9.57
N GLU A 413 2.26 -21.45 -10.14
CA GLU A 413 2.09 -20.01 -10.29
C GLU A 413 1.87 -19.35 -8.93
N LYS A 414 2.57 -18.24 -8.71
CA LYS A 414 2.41 -17.38 -7.54
C LYS A 414 1.21 -16.46 -7.74
N GLN A 415 0.30 -16.43 -6.77
CA GLN A 415 -0.85 -15.52 -6.75
C GLN A 415 -0.91 -14.74 -5.43
N SER A 416 -0.85 -13.41 -5.53
CA SER A 416 -1.08 -12.53 -4.39
C SER A 416 -2.54 -12.62 -3.92
N LYS A 417 -2.74 -12.86 -2.62
CA LYS A 417 -4.05 -12.89 -1.97
C LYS A 417 -4.02 -12.06 -0.69
N MET A 418 -4.97 -11.14 -0.59
CA MET A 418 -5.23 -10.39 0.63
C MET A 418 -6.22 -11.17 1.50
N ARG A 419 -5.80 -11.49 2.73
CA ARG A 419 -6.59 -12.25 3.70
C ARG A 419 -6.93 -11.34 4.88
N TYR A 420 -8.21 -11.00 5.05
CA TYR A 420 -8.63 -10.11 6.13
C TYR A 420 -8.67 -10.84 7.49
N ILE A 421 -8.14 -10.16 8.51
CA ILE A 421 -8.02 -10.63 9.89
C ILE A 421 -9.13 -9.97 10.70
N ILE A 422 -10.29 -10.62 10.86
CA ILE A 422 -11.32 -10.12 11.79
C ILE A 422 -12.08 -11.28 12.43
N CYS A 423 -12.03 -11.37 13.76
CA CYS A 423 -12.75 -12.36 14.55
C CYS A 423 -14.19 -11.91 14.87
N GLU A 424 -14.43 -10.80 15.58
CA GLU A 424 -15.79 -10.47 16.07
C GLU A 424 -16.82 -10.07 14.99
N ARG A 425 -16.36 -9.59 13.83
CA ARG A 425 -17.21 -9.12 12.73
C ARG A 425 -17.13 -10.00 11.49
N TRP A 426 -16.68 -11.25 11.64
CA TRP A 426 -16.49 -12.14 10.51
C TRP A 426 -17.78 -12.33 9.71
N GLU A 427 -18.94 -12.41 10.37
CA GLU A 427 -20.23 -12.59 9.70
C GLU A 427 -20.63 -11.34 8.90
N MET A 428 -20.33 -10.15 9.42
CA MET A 428 -20.53 -8.89 8.70
C MET A 428 -19.57 -8.77 7.51
N LEU A 429 -18.29 -9.09 7.70
CA LEU A 429 -17.30 -9.08 6.62
C LEU A 429 -17.69 -10.05 5.51
N GLU A 430 -18.07 -11.28 5.87
CA GLU A 430 -18.48 -12.30 4.91
C GLU A 430 -19.71 -11.82 4.15
N LYS A 431 -20.78 -11.41 4.85
CA LYS A 431 -22.04 -11.02 4.21
C LYS A 431 -21.98 -9.71 3.43
N GLU A 432 -21.25 -8.72 3.91
CA GLU A 432 -21.24 -7.38 3.31
C GLU A 432 -20.10 -7.19 2.30
N VAL A 433 -18.97 -7.89 2.43
CA VAL A 433 -17.78 -7.64 1.57
C VAL A 433 -17.46 -8.85 0.69
N ILE A 434 -17.37 -10.05 1.28
CA ILE A 434 -16.87 -11.24 0.56
C ILE A 434 -17.96 -11.86 -0.33
N GLU A 435 -19.15 -12.11 0.22
CA GLU A 435 -20.28 -12.68 -0.50
C GLU A 435 -20.72 -11.82 -1.69
N PRO A 436 -20.92 -10.49 -1.57
CA PRO A 436 -21.35 -9.66 -2.70
C PRO A 436 -20.33 -9.66 -3.84
N ARG A 437 -19.02 -9.63 -3.50
CA ARG A 437 -17.95 -9.74 -4.49
C ARG A 437 -17.96 -11.10 -5.20
N ASN A 438 -18.14 -12.19 -4.46
CA ASN A 438 -18.20 -13.54 -5.03
C ASN A 438 -19.44 -13.73 -5.90
N LEU A 439 -20.60 -13.19 -5.50
CA LEU A 439 -21.84 -13.22 -6.26
C LEU A 439 -21.72 -12.41 -7.55
N GLU A 440 -21.20 -11.17 -7.50
CA GLU A 440 -20.97 -10.35 -8.69
C GLU A 440 -20.00 -11.06 -9.65
N ARG A 441 -18.91 -11.65 -9.13
CA ARG A 441 -17.96 -12.44 -9.92
C ARG A 441 -18.62 -13.63 -10.61
N GLN A 442 -19.43 -14.41 -9.89
CA GLN A 442 -20.14 -15.56 -10.47
C GLN A 442 -21.12 -15.12 -11.56
N TYR A 443 -21.88 -14.05 -11.30
CA TYR A 443 -22.81 -13.47 -12.26
C TYR A 443 -22.10 -12.99 -13.53
N ILE A 444 -20.97 -12.30 -13.38
CA ILE A 444 -20.14 -11.82 -14.49
C ILE A 444 -19.57 -12.98 -15.30
N ASN A 445 -19.07 -14.02 -14.64
CA ASN A 445 -18.48 -15.19 -15.30
C ASN A 445 -19.50 -15.98 -16.15
N GLN A 446 -20.78 -15.95 -15.76
CA GLN A 446 -21.87 -16.57 -16.52
C GLN A 446 -22.30 -15.73 -17.73
N ASN A 447 -21.92 -14.45 -17.77
CA ASN A 447 -22.33 -13.53 -18.83
C ASN A 447 -21.35 -13.57 -20.00
N ARG A 448 -21.87 -13.62 -21.24
CA ARG A 448 -21.03 -13.69 -22.46
C ARG A 448 -20.21 -12.42 -22.70
N ASN A 449 -20.69 -11.28 -22.20
CA ASN A 449 -20.02 -9.99 -22.32
C ASN A 449 -19.83 -9.36 -20.93
N PRO A 450 -18.81 -9.79 -20.16
CA PRO A 450 -18.57 -9.28 -18.82
C PRO A 450 -18.18 -7.81 -18.86
N TYR A 451 -18.82 -6.97 -18.04
CA TYR A 451 -18.48 -5.56 -17.96
C TYR A 451 -17.21 -5.30 -17.13
N TYR A 452 -16.75 -6.26 -16.33
CA TYR A 452 -15.57 -6.14 -15.47
C TYR A 452 -14.86 -7.50 -15.38
N ARG A 453 -13.52 -7.50 -15.31
CA ARG A 453 -12.68 -8.70 -15.28
C ARG A 453 -11.98 -8.84 -13.93
N TYR A 454 -12.56 -9.69 -13.08
CA TYR A 454 -12.02 -10.01 -11.74
C TYR A 454 -10.69 -10.77 -11.77
N ASP A 455 -10.35 -11.41 -12.88
CA ASP A 455 -9.09 -12.11 -13.13
C ASP A 455 -7.89 -11.17 -13.30
N LEU A 456 -8.13 -9.90 -13.68
CA LEU A 456 -7.08 -8.89 -13.85
C LEU A 456 -6.77 -8.09 -12.58
N GLU A 457 -7.50 -8.32 -11.50
CA GLU A 457 -7.24 -7.62 -10.26
C GLU A 457 -5.87 -8.00 -9.67
N PRO A 458 -5.17 -7.04 -9.03
CA PRO A 458 -3.80 -7.26 -8.55
C PRO A 458 -3.69 -8.35 -7.48
N PHE A 459 -4.78 -8.66 -6.78
CA PHE A 459 -4.83 -9.74 -5.80
C PHE A 459 -6.25 -10.23 -5.56
N ARG A 460 -6.37 -11.45 -5.05
CA ARG A 460 -7.67 -11.99 -4.62
C ARG A 460 -7.95 -11.65 -3.17
N VAL A 461 -9.24 -11.45 -2.87
CA VAL A 461 -9.71 -11.17 -1.52
C VAL A 461 -10.27 -12.44 -0.88
N ARG A 462 -9.83 -12.77 0.34
CA ARG A 462 -10.31 -13.92 1.10
C ARG A 462 -10.47 -13.59 2.58
N ARG A 463 -11.33 -14.34 3.27
CA ARG A 463 -11.40 -14.36 4.72
C ARG A 463 -10.26 -15.20 5.29
N LYS A 464 -9.67 -14.79 6.41
CA LYS A 464 -8.80 -15.66 7.21
C LYS A 464 -9.65 -16.53 8.12
N ASP A 465 -9.42 -17.83 8.09
CA ASP A 465 -10.16 -18.77 8.94
C ASP A 465 -9.62 -18.75 10.36
N PHE A 466 -10.52 -18.96 11.33
CA PHE A 466 -10.22 -19.01 12.76
C PHE A 466 -10.78 -20.32 13.32
N TRP A 467 -10.01 -20.94 14.21
CA TRP A 467 -10.29 -22.24 14.79
C TRP A 467 -10.42 -22.13 16.31
N LEU A 468 -11.23 -23.01 16.89
CA LEU A 468 -11.30 -23.15 18.35
C LEU A 468 -9.96 -23.67 18.89
N LEU A 469 -9.59 -23.28 20.11
CA LEU A 469 -8.37 -23.81 20.75
C LEU A 469 -8.35 -25.34 20.82
N SER A 470 -9.52 -25.98 21.01
CA SER A 470 -9.64 -27.44 21.02
C SER A 470 -9.23 -28.12 19.70
N THR A 471 -9.15 -27.36 18.61
CA THR A 471 -8.78 -27.86 17.28
C THR A 471 -7.35 -27.50 16.88
N ILE A 472 -6.55 -26.95 17.80
CA ILE A 472 -5.20 -26.46 17.49
C ILE A 472 -4.25 -27.56 17.00
N THR A 473 -4.38 -28.79 17.51
CA THR A 473 -3.60 -29.93 17.03
C THR A 473 -3.86 -30.20 15.56
N LYS A 474 -5.12 -30.10 15.10
CA LYS A 474 -5.47 -30.22 13.68
C LYS A 474 -4.97 -29.05 12.87
N LEU A 475 -5.00 -27.84 13.43
CA LEU A 475 -4.45 -26.64 12.78
C LEU A 475 -2.95 -26.83 12.48
N LEU A 476 -2.18 -27.28 13.48
CA LEU A 476 -0.72 -27.48 13.37
C LEU A 476 -0.34 -28.68 12.49
N GLN A 477 -1.04 -29.81 12.60
CA GLN A 477 -0.63 -31.06 11.93
C GLN A 477 -1.29 -31.29 10.56
N GLU A 478 -2.45 -30.67 10.30
CA GLU A 478 -3.20 -30.91 9.06
C GLU A 478 -3.38 -29.63 8.24
N VAL A 479 -3.91 -28.56 8.83
CA VAL A 479 -4.30 -27.37 8.07
C VAL A 479 -3.06 -26.61 7.57
N ILE A 480 -2.14 -26.27 8.46
CA ILE A 480 -0.94 -25.50 8.11
C ILE A 480 -0.08 -26.26 7.08
N PRO A 481 0.25 -27.55 7.28
CA PRO A 481 1.16 -28.24 6.36
C PRO A 481 0.50 -28.71 5.06
N LYS A 482 -0.81 -29.00 5.06
CA LYS A 482 -1.48 -29.65 3.91
C LYS A 482 -2.45 -28.75 3.15
N GLN A 483 -2.99 -27.70 3.77
CA GLN A 483 -4.04 -26.86 3.17
C GLN A 483 -3.59 -25.44 2.87
N LEU A 484 -2.54 -24.94 3.53
CA LEU A 484 -1.99 -23.63 3.21
C LEU A 484 -1.08 -23.71 1.99
N SER A 485 -1.32 -22.80 1.05
CA SER A 485 -0.52 -22.58 -0.15
C SER A 485 0.55 -21.50 0.04
N HIS A 486 0.74 -21.01 1.26
CA HIS A 486 1.74 -20.01 1.64
C HIS A 486 2.38 -20.40 2.96
N GLU A 487 3.53 -19.81 3.25
CA GLU A 487 4.27 -20.09 4.48
C GLU A 487 3.62 -19.45 5.71
N ALA A 488 3.64 -20.21 6.81
CA ALA A 488 3.20 -19.75 8.11
C ALA A 488 4.35 -19.92 9.12
N ASP A 489 4.69 -18.86 9.85
CA ASP A 489 5.81 -18.82 10.79
C ASP A 489 5.38 -18.94 12.26
N GLY A 490 4.10 -19.26 12.50
CA GLY A 490 3.58 -19.53 13.83
C GLY A 490 2.06 -19.44 13.92
N LEU A 491 1.56 -18.97 15.06
CA LEU A 491 0.15 -18.86 15.40
C LEU A 491 -0.21 -17.45 15.90
N ILE A 492 -1.46 -17.06 15.66
CA ILE A 492 -2.09 -15.89 16.25
C ILE A 492 -3.26 -16.36 17.10
N PHE A 493 -3.34 -15.85 18.33
CA PHE A 493 -4.47 -16.04 19.22
C PHE A 493 -5.21 -14.72 19.38
N GLN A 494 -6.51 -14.74 19.07
CA GLN A 494 -7.38 -13.59 19.20
C GLN A 494 -8.51 -13.89 20.17
N GLY A 495 -8.72 -13.02 21.16
CA GLY A 495 -9.84 -13.14 22.08
C GLY A 495 -11.18 -13.13 21.34
N TRP A 496 -12.12 -13.94 21.82
CA TRP A 496 -13.42 -14.14 21.17
C TRP A 496 -14.29 -12.88 21.23
N ASP A 497 -14.39 -12.29 22.41
CA ASP A 497 -15.22 -11.11 22.72
C ASP A 497 -14.34 -9.85 22.93
N ASP A 498 -13.08 -9.90 22.46
CA ASP A 498 -12.15 -8.78 22.58
C ASP A 498 -12.42 -7.76 21.47
N PRO A 499 -12.79 -6.51 21.81
CA PRO A 499 -13.00 -5.47 20.82
C PRO A 499 -11.68 -5.13 20.14
N TYR A 500 -11.75 -4.76 18.86
CA TYR A 500 -10.56 -4.32 18.13
C TYR A 500 -9.90 -3.13 18.85
N ALA A 501 -8.67 -3.32 19.36
CA ALA A 501 -7.88 -2.27 19.99
C ALA A 501 -6.77 -1.77 19.04
N PRO A 502 -6.64 -0.45 18.81
CA PRO A 502 -5.54 0.09 18.02
C PRO A 502 -4.21 0.00 18.80
N ARG A 503 -3.10 -0.14 18.08
CA ARG A 503 -1.73 -0.32 18.60
C ARG A 503 -1.56 -1.65 19.32
N ALA A 504 -0.55 -1.76 20.19
CA ALA A 504 -0.25 -2.97 20.93
C ALA A 504 -1.48 -3.43 21.74
N ASP A 505 -2.00 -4.59 21.36
CA ASP A 505 -3.18 -5.18 21.98
C ASP A 505 -2.76 -6.35 22.85
N GLN A 506 -2.91 -6.20 24.17
CA GLN A 506 -2.55 -7.22 25.15
C GLN A 506 -3.46 -8.46 25.06
N GLY A 507 -4.64 -8.33 24.45
CA GLY A 507 -5.55 -9.45 24.18
C GLY A 507 -5.18 -10.21 22.89
N LEU A 508 -4.40 -9.62 21.98
CA LEU A 508 -4.00 -10.25 20.72
C LEU A 508 -2.59 -10.82 20.83
N LEU A 509 -2.45 -12.14 20.78
CA LEU A 509 -1.18 -12.83 21.06
C LEU A 509 -0.59 -13.46 19.79
N LYS A 510 0.73 -13.44 19.65
CA LYS A 510 1.47 -14.14 18.59
C LYS A 510 2.43 -15.15 19.18
N LEU A 511 2.46 -16.35 18.61
CA LEU A 511 3.49 -17.34 18.84
C LEU A 511 4.25 -17.53 17.53
N LYS A 512 5.58 -17.51 17.58
CA LYS A 512 6.45 -17.93 16.48
C LYS A 512 7.03 -19.31 16.82
N TYR A 513 7.14 -20.19 15.83
CA TYR A 513 7.70 -21.52 16.05
C TYR A 513 9.12 -21.42 16.63
N PRO A 514 9.52 -22.25 17.61
CA PRO A 514 10.86 -22.20 18.21
C PRO A 514 11.99 -22.27 17.20
N LYS A 515 11.84 -23.07 16.13
CA LYS A 515 12.80 -23.16 15.01
C LYS A 515 12.95 -21.86 14.23
N MET A 516 11.95 -20.98 14.30
CA MET A 516 11.90 -19.67 13.67
C MET A 516 12.25 -18.54 14.65
N ASN A 517 12.44 -18.86 15.94
CA ASN A 517 12.93 -17.94 16.93
C ASN A 517 14.45 -17.97 16.93
N SER A 518 15.03 -16.79 17.09
CA SER A 518 16.46 -16.61 17.16
C SER A 518 16.84 -15.90 18.45
N VAL A 519 18.04 -16.19 18.92
CA VAL A 519 18.61 -15.64 20.15
C VAL A 519 19.85 -14.86 19.76
N ASP A 520 19.89 -13.59 20.17
CA ASP A 520 21.05 -12.75 20.03
C ASP A 520 22.03 -13.03 21.19
N PHE A 521 23.21 -13.56 20.88
CA PHE A 521 24.33 -13.76 21.80
C PHE A 521 25.43 -12.75 21.52
N LEU A 522 26.07 -12.20 22.56
CA LEU A 522 27.40 -11.62 22.40
C LEU A 522 28.41 -12.77 22.35
N SER A 523 29.15 -12.89 21.25
CA SER A 523 30.22 -13.89 21.13
C SER A 523 31.56 -13.28 21.51
N GLU A 524 32.34 -13.98 22.31
CA GLU A 524 33.76 -13.66 22.53
C GLU A 524 34.59 -14.93 22.37
N VAL A 525 35.63 -14.84 21.55
CA VAL A 525 36.63 -15.89 21.40
C VAL A 525 37.78 -15.58 22.34
N VAL A 526 38.07 -16.51 23.25
CA VAL A 526 39.16 -16.39 24.22
C VAL A 526 40.45 -17.00 23.66
N ASP A 527 40.35 -18.14 22.98
CA ASP A 527 41.44 -18.86 22.29
C ASP A 527 40.89 -19.59 21.05
N GLU A 528 41.77 -20.09 20.15
CA GLU A 528 41.40 -20.77 18.88
C GLU A 528 40.36 -21.91 19.02
N ASN A 529 40.19 -22.47 20.22
CA ASN A 529 39.26 -23.57 20.51
C ASN A 529 38.18 -23.24 21.56
N ARG A 530 38.07 -21.98 22.03
CA ARG A 530 37.15 -21.65 23.12
C ARG A 530 36.36 -20.37 22.87
N GLN A 531 35.15 -20.57 22.38
CA GLN A 531 34.13 -19.53 22.20
C GLN A 531 33.24 -19.43 23.44
N LEU A 532 33.02 -18.21 23.92
CA LEU A 532 32.10 -17.89 25.00
C LEU A 532 30.90 -17.13 24.44
N LEU A 533 29.71 -17.53 24.89
CA LEU A 533 28.45 -16.89 24.53
C LEU A 533 27.88 -16.18 25.75
N TYR A 534 27.45 -14.94 25.55
CA TYR A 534 26.86 -14.14 26.60
C TYR A 534 25.49 -13.60 26.23
N LEU A 535 24.60 -13.58 27.22
CA LEU A 535 23.32 -12.88 27.17
C LEU A 535 23.40 -11.63 28.03
N TYR A 536 22.82 -10.53 27.56
CA TYR A 536 22.62 -9.35 28.41
C TYR A 536 21.32 -9.49 29.20
N GLU A 537 21.43 -9.45 30.52
CA GLU A 537 20.33 -9.57 31.48
C GLU A 537 20.34 -8.38 32.43
N ARG A 538 19.35 -7.49 32.36
CA ARG A 538 19.21 -6.33 33.26
C ARG A 538 20.51 -5.51 33.36
N GLY A 539 21.15 -5.26 32.22
CA GLY A 539 22.44 -4.56 32.13
C GLY A 539 23.68 -5.37 32.51
N LYS A 540 23.54 -6.65 32.90
CA LYS A 540 24.66 -7.54 33.27
C LYS A 540 24.88 -8.62 32.22
N LYS A 541 26.15 -8.86 31.89
CA LYS A 541 26.59 -9.91 30.97
C LYS A 541 26.57 -11.26 31.69
N LYS A 542 25.75 -12.20 31.22
CA LYS A 542 25.63 -13.56 31.76
C LYS A 542 26.19 -14.57 30.75
N MET A 543 27.18 -15.34 31.18
CA MET A 543 27.78 -16.39 30.37
C MET A 543 26.85 -17.60 30.27
N MET A 544 26.71 -18.13 29.06
CA MET A 544 26.02 -19.38 28.77
C MET A 544 27.06 -20.49 28.67
N ASP A 545 27.21 -21.27 29.73
CA ASP A 545 28.19 -22.36 29.79
C ASP A 545 27.63 -23.63 29.12
N GLY A 546 28.49 -24.39 28.44
CA GLY A 546 28.13 -25.67 27.80
C GLY A 546 27.43 -25.57 26.43
N TYR A 547 27.23 -24.38 25.87
CA TYR A 547 26.64 -24.18 24.54
C TYR A 547 27.70 -23.71 23.54
N HIS A 548 27.64 -24.24 22.31
CA HIS A 548 28.54 -23.85 21.22
C HIS A 548 27.73 -23.36 20.00
N VAL A 549 28.38 -22.55 19.16
CA VAL A 549 27.79 -22.04 17.92
C VAL A 549 28.49 -22.67 16.72
N ASP A 550 27.72 -23.20 15.79
CA ASP A 550 28.21 -23.67 14.50
C ASP A 550 28.07 -22.56 13.44
N PHE A 551 29.15 -22.30 12.71
CA PHE A 551 29.25 -21.29 11.67
C PHE A 551 29.25 -21.96 10.29
N LYS A 552 28.09 -22.53 9.92
CA LYS A 552 27.90 -23.28 8.66
C LYS A 552 28.22 -22.46 7.38
N ASN A 553 28.30 -21.13 7.47
CA ASN A 553 28.61 -20.23 6.35
C ASN A 553 30.12 -19.97 6.14
N GLY A 554 31.00 -20.62 6.90
CA GLY A 554 32.47 -20.47 6.76
C GLY A 554 33.02 -19.15 7.32
N GLU A 555 32.28 -18.49 8.21
CA GLU A 555 32.73 -17.30 8.94
C GLU A 555 33.77 -17.71 10.00
N ASP A 556 34.88 -16.96 10.13
CA ASP A 556 35.88 -17.21 11.17
C ASP A 556 35.35 -16.70 12.52
N PRO A 557 35.21 -17.56 13.55
CA PRO A 557 34.78 -17.16 14.89
C PRO A 557 35.58 -15.99 15.46
N SER A 558 36.87 -15.86 15.10
CA SER A 558 37.78 -14.82 15.56
C SER A 558 37.37 -13.43 15.09
N GLU A 559 36.81 -13.31 13.87
CA GLU A 559 36.30 -12.06 13.30
C GLU A 559 34.95 -11.63 13.91
N LEU A 560 34.30 -12.54 14.62
CA LEU A 560 33.00 -12.37 15.26
C LEU A 560 33.11 -12.12 16.77
N SER A 561 34.32 -12.20 17.32
CA SER A 561 34.60 -11.86 18.72
C SER A 561 34.26 -10.39 19.01
N GLY A 562 33.50 -10.15 20.08
CA GLY A 562 32.98 -8.83 20.46
C GLY A 562 31.73 -8.38 19.70
N LYS A 563 31.22 -9.20 18.76
CA LYS A 563 29.99 -8.89 18.02
C LYS A 563 28.80 -9.69 18.54
N ILE A 564 27.59 -9.14 18.35
CA ILE A 564 26.36 -9.87 18.65
C ILE A 564 26.03 -10.74 17.45
N ILE A 565 25.91 -12.04 17.68
CA ILE A 565 25.51 -13.04 16.71
C ILE A 565 24.08 -13.48 17.01
N GLU A 566 23.25 -13.50 15.99
CA GLU A 566 21.92 -14.11 16.06
C GLU A 566 22.08 -15.60 15.75
N CYS A 567 21.58 -16.45 16.65
CA CYS A 567 21.63 -17.89 16.48
C CYS A 567 20.24 -18.53 16.57
N SER A 568 20.00 -19.58 15.79
CA SER A 568 18.84 -20.45 15.92
C SER A 568 19.23 -21.75 16.62
N TRP A 569 18.36 -22.28 17.48
CA TRP A 569 18.61 -23.56 18.14
C TRP A 569 18.34 -24.75 17.22
N ASP A 570 19.33 -25.63 17.08
CA ASP A 570 19.22 -26.92 16.42
C ASP A 570 18.96 -28.00 17.46
N SER A 571 17.73 -28.52 17.50
CA SER A 571 17.34 -29.53 18.49
C SER A 571 17.97 -30.90 18.22
N GLU A 572 18.39 -31.20 16.99
CA GLU A 572 18.94 -32.51 16.62
C GLU A 572 20.41 -32.60 17.04
N GLU A 573 21.20 -31.59 16.71
CA GLU A 573 22.63 -31.53 17.04
C GLU A 573 22.90 -30.92 18.43
N GLN A 574 21.88 -30.32 19.08
CA GLN A 574 22.01 -29.58 20.34
C GLN A 574 23.01 -28.41 20.25
N VAL A 575 23.01 -27.72 19.11
CA VAL A 575 23.93 -26.62 18.78
C VAL A 575 23.17 -25.36 18.40
N PHE A 576 23.74 -24.19 18.66
CA PHE A 576 23.25 -22.96 18.08
C PHE A 576 23.85 -22.75 16.69
N ASN A 577 23.04 -22.67 15.64
CA ASN A 577 23.55 -22.32 14.31
C ASN A 577 23.63 -20.79 14.19
N CYS A 578 24.82 -20.23 13.91
CA CYS A 578 24.96 -18.81 13.62
C CYS A 578 24.19 -18.46 12.35
N MET A 579 23.30 -17.48 12.45
CA MET A 579 22.52 -16.98 11.33
C MET A 579 23.17 -15.74 10.72
N ARG A 580 23.57 -14.77 11.56
CA ARG A 580 24.20 -13.49 11.15
C ARG A 580 24.73 -12.70 12.35
N VAL A 581 25.45 -11.61 12.06
CA VAL A 581 25.85 -10.58 13.02
C VAL A 581 24.81 -9.47 13.12
N ARG A 582 24.46 -9.02 14.33
CA ARG A 582 23.41 -8.03 14.64
C ARG A 582 23.90 -6.86 15.51
N VAL A 583 23.05 -5.85 15.60
CA VAL A 583 23.07 -4.80 16.63
C VAL A 583 21.77 -4.90 17.46
N ILE A 584 21.84 -5.63 18.58
CA ILE A 584 20.93 -5.77 19.76
C ILE A 584 19.41 -6.07 19.54
N ARG A 585 18.93 -7.27 19.95
CA ARG A 585 17.96 -7.55 21.07
C ARG A 585 17.73 -9.07 21.27
N SER A 586 17.87 -9.59 22.50
CA SER A 586 17.69 -11.00 22.86
C SER A 586 16.26 -11.36 23.30
N ILE A 587 15.72 -12.51 22.87
CA ILE A 587 14.42 -13.07 23.28
C ILE A 587 14.67 -14.23 24.26
N LYS A 588 13.96 -14.25 25.40
CA LYS A 588 14.26 -15.14 26.55
C LYS A 588 13.23 -16.20 26.92
N ASP A 589 12.04 -16.26 26.29
CA ASP A 589 11.00 -17.17 26.76
C ASP A 589 10.21 -17.77 25.58
N ASN A 590 10.81 -18.76 24.92
CA ASN A 590 10.14 -19.48 23.84
C ASN A 590 9.25 -20.57 24.43
N ILE A 591 7.93 -20.43 24.26
CA ILE A 591 6.99 -21.53 24.47
C ILE A 591 7.11 -22.48 23.28
N THR A 592 7.41 -23.76 23.54
CA THR A 592 7.48 -24.77 22.48
C THR A 592 6.10 -25.26 22.06
N GLU A 593 6.02 -25.91 20.90
CA GLU A 593 4.76 -26.49 20.43
C GLU A 593 4.21 -27.52 21.42
N GLU A 594 5.07 -28.32 22.03
CA GLU A 594 4.70 -29.34 23.00
C GLU A 594 4.12 -28.72 24.27
N VAL A 595 4.78 -27.70 24.83
CA VAL A 595 4.31 -26.98 26.02
C VAL A 595 2.97 -26.31 25.74
N LEU A 596 2.82 -25.70 24.55
CA LEU A 596 1.55 -25.09 24.15
C LEU A 596 0.43 -26.13 24.05
N LEU A 597 0.69 -27.29 23.44
CA LEU A 597 -0.31 -28.33 23.27
C LEU A 597 -0.74 -28.96 24.59
N GLU A 598 0.20 -29.17 25.52
CA GLU A 598 -0.09 -29.64 26.88
C GLU A 598 -0.98 -28.65 27.62
N GLU A 599 -0.58 -27.38 27.65
CA GLU A 599 -1.31 -26.29 28.29
C GLU A 599 -2.71 -26.11 27.71
N ILE A 600 -2.87 -26.17 26.39
CA ILE A 600 -4.18 -26.13 25.74
C ILE A 600 -5.01 -27.36 26.08
N GLY A 601 -4.39 -28.54 26.18
CA GLY A 601 -5.05 -29.76 26.63
C GLY A 601 -5.74 -29.60 27.99
N ASP A 602 -5.11 -28.88 28.90
CA ASP A 602 -5.67 -28.54 30.22
C ASP A 602 -6.69 -27.40 30.14
N ILE A 603 -6.42 -26.33 29.38
CA ILE A 603 -7.32 -25.19 29.19
C ILE A 603 -8.69 -25.63 28.66
N VAL A 604 -8.71 -26.52 27.66
CA VAL A 604 -9.94 -26.95 26.99
C VAL A 604 -10.84 -27.77 27.93
N ARG A 605 -10.28 -28.36 28.99
CA ARG A 605 -11.02 -29.09 30.03
C ARG A 605 -11.65 -28.17 31.07
N LEU A 606 -11.27 -26.90 31.13
CA LEU A 606 -11.88 -25.94 32.05
C LEU A 606 -13.39 -25.80 31.75
N PRO A 607 -14.25 -25.65 32.80
CA PRO A 607 -15.70 -25.59 32.63
C PRO A 607 -16.16 -24.54 31.60
N MET A 608 -15.48 -23.38 31.54
CA MET A 608 -15.66 -22.36 30.50
C MET A 608 -15.64 -23.00 29.10
N TYR A 609 -14.50 -23.55 28.70
CA TYR A 609 -14.31 -24.12 27.36
C TYR A 609 -15.20 -25.33 27.12
N ALA A 610 -15.34 -26.22 28.11
CA ALA A 610 -16.16 -27.42 27.99
C ALA A 610 -17.66 -27.09 27.76
N ASP A 611 -18.21 -26.13 28.49
CA ASP A 611 -19.62 -25.74 28.36
C ASP A 611 -19.89 -25.01 27.04
N ARG A 612 -18.97 -24.14 26.61
CA ARG A 612 -19.08 -23.42 25.35
C ARG A 612 -18.95 -24.36 24.15
N ILE A 613 -17.96 -25.26 24.13
CA ILE A 613 -17.79 -26.28 23.08
C ILE A 613 -19.05 -27.14 22.97
N ARG A 614 -19.66 -27.51 24.09
CA ARG A 614 -20.91 -28.28 24.13
C ARG A 614 -22.08 -27.50 23.53
N ASN A 615 -22.18 -26.20 23.80
CA ASN A 615 -23.21 -25.33 23.26
C ASN A 615 -23.05 -25.10 21.76
N ASP A 616 -21.83 -24.88 21.27
CA ASP A 616 -21.53 -24.71 19.85
C ASP A 616 -21.76 -26.01 19.07
N THR A 617 -21.34 -27.15 19.61
CA THR A 617 -21.61 -28.47 19.03
C THR A 617 -23.12 -28.72 18.90
N LYS A 618 -23.91 -28.32 19.90
CA LYS A 618 -25.38 -28.38 19.85
C LYS A 618 -25.99 -27.39 18.85
N ALA A 619 -25.42 -26.19 18.70
CA ALA A 619 -25.88 -25.21 17.72
C ALA A 619 -25.57 -25.66 16.28
N HIS A 620 -24.40 -26.27 16.05
CA HIS A 620 -23.98 -26.79 14.75
C HIS A 620 -24.83 -28.01 14.32
N SER A 621 -25.12 -28.92 15.25
CA SER A 621 -26.01 -30.06 14.98
C SER A 621 -27.44 -29.63 14.66
N ARG A 622 -27.96 -28.59 15.34
CA ARG A 622 -29.26 -27.98 15.02
C ARG A 622 -29.30 -27.35 13.63
N LYS A 623 -28.26 -26.60 13.22
CA LYS A 623 -28.16 -26.01 11.87
C LYS A 623 -28.08 -27.07 10.76
N HIS A 624 -27.42 -28.20 10.99
CA HIS A 624 -27.40 -29.31 10.03
C HIS A 624 -28.72 -30.09 9.96
N SER A 625 -29.41 -30.29 11.08
CA SER A 625 -30.73 -30.95 11.10
C SER A 625 -31.84 -30.12 10.41
N GLY A 626 -31.70 -28.79 10.38
CA GLY A 626 -32.62 -27.89 9.68
C GLY A 626 -32.41 -27.79 8.16
N ARG A 627 -31.31 -28.33 7.62
CA ARG A 627 -31.04 -28.40 6.17
C ARG A 627 -31.44 -29.75 5.53
N GLN A 628 -31.90 -30.71 6.34
CA GLN A 628 -32.40 -32.02 5.90
C GLN A 628 -33.93 -32.16 6.03
N ARG A 629 -34.66 -31.05 6.20
CA ARG A 629 -36.13 -31.03 6.16
C ARG A 629 -36.63 -30.22 4.99
#